data_AF-A0A495Z9V6-F1
#
_entry.id   AF-A0A495Z9V6-F1
#
_cell.length_a   1.000
_cell.length_b   1.000
_cell.length_c   1.000
_cell.angle_alpha   90.00
_cell.angle_beta   90.00
_cell.angle_gamma   90.00
#
_symmetry.space_group_name_H-M   'P 1'
#
loop_
_entity.id
_entity.type
_entity.pdbx_description
1 polymer ?
#
loop_
_entity_poly.entity_id
_entity_poly.type
_entity_poly.pdbx_seq_one_letter_code
_entity_poly.pdbx_strand_id
1 'polypeptide(L)'
;MASMKCGRCGSEKVMPNLRIRDRYDAGVGQDLEVEVQANPNALIFKQAHREALRATVCGECGNVGLSVKNPQALWKIYTERENS
;
A
#
# COMPACT_ATOMS: atom_id res chain seq x y z
N MET A 1 3.26 19.29 -17.74
CA MET A 1 3.38 18.15 -16.80
C MET A 1 3.07 18.69 -15.42
N ALA A 2 2.12 18.12 -14.67
CA ALA A 2 1.82 18.60 -13.32
C ALA A 2 3.00 18.24 -12.40
N SER A 3 3.61 19.24 -11.75
CA SER A 3 4.67 19.04 -10.76
C SER A 3 4.04 18.52 -9.46
N MET A 4 4.52 17.37 -8.97
CA MET A 4 4.09 16.81 -7.69
C MET A 4 4.81 17.56 -6.55
N LYS A 5 4.04 18.15 -5.63
CA LYS A 5 4.56 18.80 -4.43
C LYS A 5 4.33 17.94 -3.20
N CYS A 6 5.25 18.00 -2.25
CA CYS A 6 5.08 17.38 -0.95
C CYS A 6 3.88 18.03 -0.23
N GLY A 7 2.88 17.23 0.13
CA GLY A 7 1.71 17.72 0.87
C GLY A 7 2.01 18.25 2.28
N ARG A 8 3.22 17.99 2.82
CA ARG A 8 3.65 18.45 4.14
C ARG A 8 4.45 19.76 4.11
N CYS A 9 5.44 19.88 3.21
CA CYS A 9 6.34 21.05 3.17
C CYS A 9 6.31 21.84 1.86
N GLY A 10 5.52 21.42 0.86
CA GLY A 10 5.41 22.10 -0.43
C GLY A 10 6.58 21.93 -1.40
N SER A 11 7.66 21.24 -1.00
CA SER A 11 8.83 20.99 -1.85
C SER A 11 8.49 20.14 -3.08
N GLU A 12 9.18 20.40 -4.19
CA GLU A 12 9.11 19.63 -5.44
C GLU A 12 10.05 18.42 -5.46
N LYS A 13 10.91 18.27 -4.43
CA LYS A 13 11.80 17.11 -4.29
C LYS A 13 10.99 15.90 -3.82
N VAL A 14 10.27 15.26 -4.74
CA VAL A 14 9.39 14.12 -4.45
C VAL A 14 9.80 12.90 -5.28
N MET A 15 9.97 11.77 -4.60
CA MET A 15 10.29 10.47 -5.18
C MET A 15 9.04 9.57 -5.11
N PRO A 16 8.25 9.46 -6.18
CA PRO A 16 7.03 8.65 -6.19
C PRO A 16 7.31 7.16 -6.48
N ASN A 17 6.33 6.31 -6.17
CA ASN A 17 6.28 4.90 -6.58
C ASN A 17 7.48 4.04 -6.12
N LEU A 18 8.06 4.35 -4.96
CA LEU A 18 9.13 3.54 -4.37
C LEU A 18 8.57 2.24 -3.78
N ARG A 19 9.34 1.16 -3.88
CA ARG A 19 9.01 -0.14 -3.27
C ARG A 19 9.36 -0.08 -1.78
N ILE A 20 8.45 -0.55 -0.93
CA ILE A 20 8.74 -0.81 0.47
C ILE A 20 9.05 -2.30 0.57
N ARG A 21 10.18 -2.65 1.18
CA ARG A 21 10.63 -4.04 1.30
C ARG A 21 10.48 -4.51 2.74
N ASP A 22 9.82 -5.65 2.91
CA ASP A 22 9.86 -6.37 4.18
C ASP A 22 11.17 -7.17 4.28
N ARG A 23 11.71 -7.27 5.50
CA ARG A 23 12.92 -8.05 5.77
C ARG A 23 12.49 -9.47 6.13
N TYR A 24 12.81 -10.41 5.24
CA TYR A 24 12.71 -11.84 5.53
C TYR A 24 14.10 -12.41 5.83
N ASP A 25 14.21 -13.28 6.83
CA ASP A 25 15.49 -13.83 7.35
C ASP A 25 16.26 -14.70 6.33
N ALA A 26 15.71 -14.94 5.14
CA ALA A 26 16.32 -15.74 4.07
C ALA A 26 16.92 -14.92 2.91
N GLY A 27 17.11 -13.61 3.07
CA GLY A 27 17.87 -12.78 2.11
C GLY A 27 17.11 -12.34 0.84
N VAL A 28 15.85 -12.74 0.67
CA VAL A 28 14.98 -12.27 -0.43
C VAL A 28 13.91 -11.35 0.15
N GLY A 29 14.12 -10.04 0.06
CA GLY A 29 13.10 -9.06 0.44
C GLY A 29 11.87 -9.15 -0.48
N GLN A 30 10.69 -9.24 0.11
CA GLN A 30 9.41 -9.14 -0.60
C GLN A 30 8.89 -7.69 -0.54
N ASP A 31 7.96 -7.32 -1.42
CA ASP A 31 7.27 -6.04 -1.24
C ASP A 31 6.39 -6.14 0.02
N LEU A 32 6.33 -5.06 0.80
CA LEU A 32 5.37 -4.96 1.89
C LEU A 32 3.97 -4.83 1.29
N GLU A 33 2.99 -5.57 1.83
CA GLU A 33 1.63 -5.65 1.29
C GLU A 33 0.60 -5.20 2.33
N VAL A 34 -0.57 -4.77 1.86
CA VAL A 34 -1.78 -4.68 2.69
C VAL A 34 -2.74 -5.80 2.31
N GLU A 35 -3.49 -6.29 3.30
CA GLU A 35 -4.43 -7.41 3.13
C GLU A 35 -5.85 -6.98 3.53
N VAL A 36 -6.84 -7.41 2.74
CA VAL A 36 -8.26 -7.41 3.11
C VAL A 36 -8.77 -8.84 3.08
N GLN A 37 -9.44 -9.28 4.14
CA GLN A 37 -10.08 -10.59 4.23
C GLN A 37 -11.53 -10.48 3.76
N ALA A 38 -11.91 -11.31 2.79
CA ALA A 38 -13.28 -11.36 2.27
C ALA A 38 -14.27 -11.96 3.28
N ASN A 39 -13.83 -12.93 4.10
CA ASN A 39 -14.61 -13.42 5.22
C ASN A 39 -13.72 -13.46 6.48
N PRO A 40 -13.74 -12.40 7.32
CA PRO A 40 -12.89 -12.34 8.51
C PRO A 40 -13.26 -13.41 9.55
N ASN A 41 -14.51 -13.89 9.54
CA ASN A 41 -15.06 -14.85 10.50
C ASN A 41 -14.88 -16.32 10.06
N ALA A 42 -14.39 -16.58 8.85
CA ALA A 42 -14.15 -17.95 8.39
C ALA A 42 -12.97 -18.59 9.16
N LEU A 43 -13.18 -19.80 9.67
CA LEU A 43 -12.15 -20.56 10.38
C LEU A 43 -11.07 -21.12 9.43
N ILE A 44 -11.41 -21.36 8.16
CA ILE A 44 -10.51 -21.89 7.11
C ILE A 44 -10.88 -21.21 5.78
N PHE A 45 -9.87 -20.86 4.94
CA PHE A 45 -10.03 -20.17 3.64
C PHE A 45 -10.61 -18.75 3.71
N LYS A 46 -9.96 -17.84 4.45
CA LYS A 46 -10.36 -16.43 4.61
C LYS A 46 -10.34 -15.56 3.32
N GLN A 47 -10.07 -16.17 2.16
CA GLN A 47 -10.02 -15.53 0.83
C GLN A 47 -9.41 -14.12 0.89
N ALA A 48 -8.16 -14.06 1.34
CA ALA A 48 -7.44 -12.80 1.50
C ALA A 48 -7.03 -12.24 0.13
N HIS A 49 -7.33 -10.95 -0.09
CA HIS A 49 -6.80 -10.20 -1.22
C HIS A 49 -5.68 -9.28 -0.74
N ARG A 50 -4.57 -9.25 -1.48
CA ARG A 50 -3.36 -8.49 -1.12
C ARG A 50 -2.94 -7.56 -2.24
N GLU A 51 -2.45 -6.39 -1.86
CA GLU A 51 -1.84 -5.44 -2.78
C GLU A 51 -0.53 -4.89 -2.22
N ALA A 52 0.48 -4.78 -3.07
CA ALA A 52 1.76 -4.21 -2.69
C ALA A 52 1.64 -2.72 -2.35
N LEU A 53 2.27 -2.32 -1.25
CA LEU A 53 2.45 -0.92 -0.87
C LEU A 53 3.52 -0.26 -1.74
N ARG A 54 3.29 1.02 -1.99
CA ARG A 54 4.20 1.96 -2.63
C ARG A 54 4.36 3.18 -1.75
N ALA A 55 5.57 3.71 -1.69
CA ALA A 55 5.89 4.93 -0.98
C ALA A 55 6.09 6.09 -1.96
N THR A 56 5.64 7.26 -1.55
CA THR A 56 6.09 8.54 -2.08
C THR A 56 6.88 9.24 -0.99
N VAL A 57 8.16 9.54 -1.24
CA VAL A 57 9.07 10.10 -0.23
C VAL A 57 9.52 11.49 -0.63
N CYS A 58 9.37 12.46 0.27
CA CYS A 58 9.92 13.79 0.08
C CYS A 58 11.42 13.80 0.42
N GLY A 59 12.24 14.19 -0.54
CA GLY A 59 13.69 14.34 -0.36
C GLY A 59 14.11 15.57 0.45
N GLU A 60 13.18 16.46 0.79
CA GLU A 60 13.47 17.64 1.63
C GLU A 60 13.14 17.38 3.10
N CYS A 61 11.89 17.07 3.43
CA CYS A 61 11.43 16.93 4.81
C CYS A 61 11.27 15.48 5.28
N GLY A 62 11.54 14.49 4.43
CA GLY A 62 11.41 13.08 4.75
C GLY A 62 9.96 12.56 4.87
N ASN A 63 8.95 13.37 4.54
CA ASN A 63 7.55 12.91 4.58
C ASN A 63 7.33 11.69 3.67
N VAL A 64 6.69 10.66 4.20
CA VAL A 64 6.33 9.43 3.49
C VAL A 64 4.82 9.35 3.33
N GLY A 65 4.35 9.28 2.09
CA GLY A 65 2.96 8.91 1.77
C GLY A 65 2.91 7.46 1.29
N LEU A 66 1.86 6.73 1.67
CA LEU A 66 1.66 5.33 1.29
C LEU A 66 0.48 5.21 0.33
N SER A 67 0.63 4.35 -0.67
CA SER A 67 -0.44 3.98 -1.59
C SER A 67 -0.35 2.51 -1.95
N VAL A 68 -1.44 1.98 -2.52
CA VAL A 68 -1.50 0.61 -3.04
C VAL A 68 -1.61 0.65 -4.56
N LYS A 69 -1.16 -0.41 -5.23
CA LYS A 69 -1.18 -0.47 -6.69
C LYS A 69 -2.60 -0.52 -7.27
N ASN A 70 -3.50 -1.29 -6.66
CA ASN A 70 -4.89 -1.42 -7.10
C ASN A 70 -5.87 -1.21 -5.93
N PRO A 71 -6.17 0.05 -5.55
CA PRO A 71 -7.08 0.33 -4.45
C PRO A 71 -8.51 -0.16 -4.71
N GLN A 72 -8.96 -0.22 -5.97
CA GLN A 72 -10.31 -0.66 -6.31
C GLN A 72 -10.53 -2.14 -6.00
N ALA A 73 -9.51 -2.99 -6.21
CA ALA A 73 -9.59 -4.42 -5.88
C ALA A 73 -9.79 -4.63 -4.37
N LEU A 74 -9.03 -3.93 -3.54
CA LEU A 74 -9.22 -3.97 -2.08
C LEU A 74 -10.59 -3.46 -1.67
N TRP A 75 -11.02 -2.33 -2.24
CA TRP A 75 -12.29 -1.72 -1.89
C TRP A 75 -13.47 -2.63 -2.20
N LYS A 76 -13.48 -3.26 -3.38
CA LYS A 76 -14.52 -4.20 -3.79
C LYS A 76 -14.72 -5.30 -2.74
N ILE A 77 -13.64 -5.98 -2.36
CA ILE A 77 -13.67 -7.04 -1.35
C ILE A 77 -14.09 -6.50 0.03
N TYR A 78 -13.58 -5.33 0.42
CA TYR A 78 -13.93 -4.69 1.68
C TYR A 78 -15.42 -4.36 1.79
N THR A 79 -16.08 -4.00 0.70
CA THR A 79 -17.52 -3.69 0.69
C THR A 79 -18.40 -4.94 0.55
N GLU A 80 -17.95 -5.96 -0.19
CA GLU A 80 -18.72 -7.19 -0.40
C GLU A 80 -18.85 -8.00 0.91
N ARG A 81 -17.82 -7.97 1.77
CA ARG A 81 -17.85 -8.65 3.07
C ARG A 81 -18.86 -8.08 4.07
N GLU A 82 -19.23 -6.81 3.98
CA GLU A 82 -20.18 -6.18 4.92
C GLU A 82 -21.63 -6.53 4.58
N ASN A 83 -21.87 -7.07 3.38
CA ASN A 83 -23.19 -7.43 2.86
C ASN A 83 -23.46 -8.95 2.88
N SER A 84 -22.58 -9.75 3.50
CA SER A 84 -22.61 -11.22 3.50
C SER A 84 -22.88 -11.82 4.87
#